data_AF-A0A1V5ZLE7-F1
#
_entry.id   AF-A0A1V5ZLE7-F1
#
_cell.length_a   1.000
_cell.length_b   1.000
_cell.length_c   1.000
_cell.angle_alpha   90.00
_cell.angle_beta   90.00
_cell.angle_gamma   90.00
#
_symmetry.space_group_name_H-M   'P 1'
#
loop_
_entity.id
_entity.type
_entity.pdbx_description
1 polymer ?
#
loop_
_entity_poly.entity_id
_entity_poly.type
_entity_poly.pdbx_seq_one_letter_code
_entity_poly.pdbx_strand_id
1 'polypeptide(L)'
;MEVYNATCRFCGRDVSSVHWDELLAKGWRLPALAVDDVHNDSSRQVGWTWVRAEALTLDAVMAALKSGAFYASTGPEFKDVRIQDGIVKVECSPVTKIQFLSNAPNGMQVLAKDAPLTMASFEPKKKLTYVRVEITDANGKVAWSPALYF
;
A
#
# COMPACT_ATOMS: atom_id res chain seq x y z
N MET A 1 0.92 11.72 -0.89
CA MET A 1 0.13 11.49 -2.11
C MET A 1 -1.13 10.77 -1.69
N GLU A 2 -2.28 11.25 -2.11
CA GLU A 2 -3.53 10.50 -1.97
C GLU A 2 -3.54 9.42 -3.05
N VAL A 3 -3.29 8.16 -2.66
CA VAL A 3 -3.31 7.03 -3.58
C VAL A 3 -4.74 6.57 -3.86
N TYR A 4 -5.66 6.82 -2.91
CA TYR A 4 -7.07 6.55 -3.07
C TYR A 4 -7.95 7.65 -2.46
N ASN A 5 -8.92 8.16 -3.24
CA ASN A 5 -9.98 9.07 -2.78
C ASN A 5 -11.35 8.44 -3.07
N ALA A 6 -12.14 8.14 -2.03
CA ALA A 6 -13.41 7.45 -2.23
C ALA A 6 -14.46 8.29 -2.98
N THR A 7 -14.54 9.60 -2.74
CA THR A 7 -15.49 10.47 -3.44
C THR A 7 -15.15 10.58 -4.94
N CYS A 8 -13.87 10.52 -5.32
CA CYS A 8 -13.47 10.53 -6.73
C CYS A 8 -13.89 9.28 -7.52
N ARG A 9 -14.42 8.21 -6.87
CA ARG A 9 -14.95 7.03 -7.59
C ARG A 9 -16.13 7.38 -8.48
N PHE A 10 -16.86 8.45 -8.14
CA PHE A 10 -17.99 8.94 -8.91
C PHE A 10 -17.58 9.69 -10.19
N CYS A 11 -16.30 10.04 -10.34
CA CYS A 11 -15.75 10.65 -11.54
C CYS A 11 -14.61 9.84 -12.18
N GLY A 12 -14.40 8.59 -11.72
CA GLY A 12 -13.41 7.65 -12.27
C GLY A 12 -11.96 8.04 -12.01
N ARG A 13 -11.69 8.79 -10.93
CA ARG A 13 -10.34 9.29 -10.58
C ARG A 13 -9.95 8.95 -9.15
N ASP A 14 -10.51 7.87 -8.62
CA ASP A 14 -10.28 7.41 -7.25
C ASP A 14 -8.89 6.83 -7.03
N VAL A 15 -8.20 6.31 -8.04
CA VAL A 15 -6.89 5.64 -7.88
C VAL A 15 -5.76 6.42 -8.52
N SER A 16 -4.69 6.68 -7.75
CA SER A 16 -3.50 7.42 -8.19
C SER A 16 -2.19 6.63 -8.13
N SER A 17 -2.23 5.29 -8.02
CA SER A 17 -1.03 4.43 -7.93
C SER A 17 0.02 4.72 -9.00
N VAL A 18 -0.38 4.92 -10.26
CA VAL A 18 0.56 5.17 -11.37
C VAL A 18 1.31 6.49 -11.19
N HIS A 19 0.61 7.57 -10.81
CA HIS A 19 1.25 8.85 -10.54
C HIS A 19 2.22 8.75 -9.34
N TRP A 20 1.85 7.95 -8.34
CA TRP A 20 2.73 7.69 -7.20
C TRP A 20 3.98 6.91 -7.62
N ASP A 21 3.84 5.89 -8.48
CA ASP A 21 4.97 5.15 -9.06
C ASP A 21 5.94 6.06 -9.81
N GLU A 22 5.43 6.96 -10.64
CA GLU A 22 6.26 7.91 -11.38
C GLU A 22 7.08 8.83 -10.45
N LEU A 23 6.48 9.29 -9.36
CA LEU A 23 7.16 10.13 -8.37
C LEU A 23 8.22 9.34 -7.61
N LEU A 24 7.90 8.13 -7.16
CA LEU A 24 8.87 7.24 -6.51
C LEU A 24 10.06 6.93 -7.44
N ALA A 25 9.78 6.67 -8.72
CA ALA A 25 10.81 6.39 -9.73
C ALA A 25 11.74 7.59 -9.99
N LYS A 26 11.22 8.82 -9.86
CA LYS A 26 12.00 10.07 -9.89
C LYS A 26 12.75 10.34 -8.59
N GLY A 27 12.69 9.45 -7.60
CA GLY A 27 13.40 9.55 -6.33
C GLY A 27 12.66 10.31 -5.23
N TRP A 28 11.39 10.68 -5.44
CA TRP A 28 10.59 11.30 -4.39
C TRP A 28 10.25 10.27 -3.31
N ARG A 29 10.19 10.71 -2.05
CA ARG A 29 9.80 9.89 -0.90
C ARG A 29 8.49 10.38 -0.33
N LEU A 30 7.39 10.03 -1.02
CA LEU A 30 6.05 10.49 -0.66
C LEU A 30 5.23 9.34 -0.06
N PRO A 31 4.48 9.60 1.03
CA PRO A 31 3.55 8.61 1.57
C PRO A 31 2.36 8.39 0.63
N ALA A 32 1.73 7.22 0.72
CA ALA A 32 0.50 6.87 0.03
C ALA A 32 -0.67 6.79 1.03
N LEU A 33 -1.62 7.69 0.92
CA LEU A 33 -2.77 7.77 1.82
C LEU A 33 -4.05 7.39 1.07
N ALA A 34 -4.93 6.65 1.73
CA ALA A 34 -6.31 6.47 1.30
C ALA A 34 -7.24 7.20 2.26
N VAL A 35 -8.25 7.87 1.71
CA VAL A 35 -9.27 8.58 2.48
C VAL A 35 -10.65 8.49 1.82
N ASP A 36 -11.66 8.73 2.63
CA ASP A 36 -13.05 8.75 2.19
C ASP A 36 -13.45 10.06 1.47
N ASP A 37 -12.85 11.19 1.88
CA ASP A 37 -13.25 12.53 1.41
C ASP A 37 -14.78 12.76 1.53
N VAL A 38 -15.31 12.50 2.73
CA VAL A 38 -16.76 12.39 2.98
C VAL A 38 -17.47 13.72 2.73
N HIS A 39 -18.36 13.72 1.73
CA HIS A 39 -19.34 14.78 1.50
C HIS A 39 -20.79 14.29 1.73
N ASN A 40 -21.00 12.98 1.77
CA ASN A 40 -22.27 12.31 2.06
C ASN A 40 -22.00 10.84 2.48
N ASP A 41 -23.08 10.15 2.88
CA ASP A 41 -23.05 8.80 3.45
C ASP A 41 -22.43 7.75 2.53
N SER A 42 -22.54 7.93 1.22
CA SER A 42 -22.06 6.94 0.27
C SER A 42 -20.54 6.80 0.26
N SER A 43 -19.78 7.87 0.55
CA SER A 43 -18.31 7.83 0.56
C SER A 43 -17.71 7.37 1.89
N ARG A 44 -18.52 7.11 2.93
CA ARG A 44 -17.98 6.73 4.25
C ARG A 44 -17.48 5.28 4.26
N GLN A 45 -16.37 5.05 4.96
CA GLN A 45 -15.79 3.73 5.22
C GLN A 45 -15.44 2.96 3.93
N VAL A 46 -14.98 3.68 2.92
CA VAL A 46 -14.58 3.14 1.62
C VAL A 46 -13.06 3.08 1.51
N GLY A 47 -12.35 4.07 2.05
CA GLY A 47 -10.89 4.17 2.03
C GLY A 47 -10.32 4.84 3.28
N TRP A 48 -9.26 4.28 3.84
CA TRP A 48 -8.64 4.78 5.07
C TRP A 48 -7.14 4.47 5.13
N THR A 49 -6.45 5.16 6.04
CA THR A 49 -5.04 4.92 6.33
C THR A 49 -4.91 4.36 7.74
N TRP A 50 -4.41 3.13 7.86
CA TRP A 50 -4.00 2.54 9.13
C TRP A 50 -2.67 3.14 9.56
N VAL A 51 -2.60 3.70 10.75
CA VAL A 51 -1.39 4.33 11.29
C VAL A 51 -0.94 3.60 12.55
N ARG A 52 0.32 3.15 12.57
CA ARG A 52 0.95 2.52 13.73
C ARG A 52 1.69 3.60 14.54
N ALA A 53 0.98 4.25 15.44
CA ALA A 53 1.51 5.27 16.35
C ALA A 53 1.55 4.74 17.79
N GLU A 54 2.51 5.23 18.59
CA GLU A 54 2.66 4.85 20.01
C GLU A 54 1.52 5.38 20.89
N ALA A 55 0.89 6.48 20.49
CA ALA A 55 -0.24 7.09 21.18
C ALA A 55 -1.15 7.83 20.19
N LEU A 56 -2.41 8.05 20.57
CA LEU A 56 -3.35 8.88 19.81
C LEU A 56 -3.11 10.37 20.11
N THR A 57 -1.95 10.88 19.70
CA THR A 57 -1.57 12.29 19.77
C THR A 57 -1.10 12.78 18.41
N LEU A 58 -1.20 14.08 18.16
CA LEU A 58 -0.75 14.67 16.91
C LEU A 58 0.72 14.29 16.60
N ASP A 59 1.61 14.45 17.57
CA ASP A 59 3.03 14.20 17.38
C ASP A 59 3.34 12.74 17.06
N ALA A 60 2.72 11.80 17.78
CA ALA A 60 2.92 10.37 17.55
C ALA A 60 2.37 9.92 16.18
N VAL A 61 1.19 10.43 15.79
CA VAL A 61 0.60 10.17 14.46
C VAL A 61 1.47 10.74 13.35
N MET A 62 1.93 11.99 13.50
CA MET A 62 2.79 12.64 12.51
C MET A 62 4.16 11.95 12.41
N ALA A 63 4.72 11.45 13.52
CA ALA A 63 5.94 10.67 13.52
C ALA A 63 5.76 9.34 12.74
N ALA A 64 4.67 8.63 12.97
CA ALA A 64 4.35 7.39 12.27
C ALA A 64 4.17 7.60 10.76
N LEU A 65 3.46 8.67 10.35
CA LEU A 65 3.28 9.01 8.94
C LEU A 65 4.61 9.36 8.26
N LYS A 66 5.48 10.14 8.93
CA LYS A 66 6.79 10.53 8.39
C LYS A 66 7.75 9.36 8.26
N SER A 67 7.69 8.40 9.18
CA SER A 67 8.58 7.22 9.19
C SER A 67 8.12 6.11 8.24
N GLY A 68 6.89 6.18 7.72
CA GLY A 68 6.30 5.09 6.94
C GLY A 68 5.63 4.02 7.79
N ALA A 69 5.37 4.25 9.07
CA ALA A 69 4.64 3.32 9.94
C ALA A 69 3.12 3.41 9.73
N PHE A 70 2.66 3.20 8.50
CA PHE A 70 1.25 3.22 8.11
C PHE A 70 1.01 2.33 6.89
N TYR A 71 -0.24 2.12 6.49
CA TYR A 71 -0.61 1.67 5.15
C TYR A 71 -2.00 2.20 4.76
N ALA A 72 -2.25 2.34 3.46
CA ALA A 72 -3.55 2.74 2.92
C ALA A 72 -4.38 1.50 2.55
N SER A 73 -5.70 1.54 2.72
CA SER A 73 -6.58 0.41 2.41
C SER A 73 -7.99 0.84 2.01
N THR A 74 -8.63 -0.01 1.21
CA THR A 74 -10.08 -0.01 0.92
C THR A 74 -10.76 -1.30 1.39
N GLY A 75 -10.05 -2.13 2.17
CA GLY A 75 -10.51 -3.45 2.61
C GLY A 75 -9.40 -4.27 3.27
N PRO A 76 -8.44 -4.83 2.50
CA PRO A 76 -7.47 -5.78 3.02
C PRO A 76 -6.47 -5.16 4.00
N GLU A 77 -5.85 -6.02 4.81
CA GLU A 77 -4.94 -5.63 5.88
C GLU A 77 -3.53 -6.11 5.61
N PHE A 78 -2.55 -5.22 5.84
CA PHE A 78 -1.17 -5.64 6.06
C PHE A 78 -0.98 -5.95 7.54
N LYS A 79 -0.54 -7.18 7.84
CA LYS A 79 -0.14 -7.59 9.18
C LYS A 79 1.34 -7.29 9.43
N ASP A 80 2.15 -7.51 8.40
CA ASP A 80 3.56 -7.11 8.40
C ASP A 80 4.07 -6.90 6.97
N VAL A 81 4.94 -5.89 6.79
CA VAL A 81 5.71 -5.68 5.57
C VAL A 81 7.10 -5.22 5.96
N ARG A 82 8.12 -5.99 5.59
CA ARG A 82 9.52 -5.70 5.97
C ARG A 82 10.51 -6.13 4.92
N ILE A 83 11.66 -5.46 4.89
CA ILE A 83 12.86 -5.96 4.20
C ILE A 83 13.72 -6.63 5.26
N GLN A 84 14.10 -7.88 5.02
CA GLN A 84 14.97 -8.65 5.90
C GLN A 84 15.98 -9.42 5.02
N ASP A 85 17.27 -9.20 5.25
CA ASP A 85 18.35 -9.85 4.49
C ASP A 85 18.24 -9.64 2.96
N GLY A 86 17.79 -8.46 2.54
CA GLY A 86 17.56 -8.14 1.12
C GLY A 86 16.27 -8.73 0.53
N ILE A 87 15.49 -9.49 1.30
CA ILE A 87 14.23 -10.11 0.89
C ILE A 87 13.06 -9.31 1.44
N VAL A 88 12.11 -8.96 0.58
CA VAL A 88 10.85 -8.34 0.98
C VAL A 88 9.90 -9.42 1.45
N LYS A 89 9.37 -9.30 2.66
CA LYS A 89 8.40 -10.25 3.25
C LYS A 89 7.11 -9.52 3.56
N VAL A 90 5.99 -10.18 3.26
CA VAL A 90 4.64 -9.65 3.43
C VAL A 90 3.78 -10.69 4.13
N GLU A 91 3.03 -10.25 5.15
CA GLU A 91 1.96 -10.98 5.80
C GLU A 91 0.71 -10.12 5.78
N CYS A 92 -0.44 -10.69 5.44
CA CYS A 92 -1.68 -9.94 5.17
C CYS A 92 -2.95 -10.74 5.52
N SER A 93 -4.10 -10.07 5.43
CA SER A 93 -5.40 -10.75 5.34
C SER A 93 -5.49 -11.63 4.09
N PRO A 94 -6.43 -12.59 4.01
CA PRO A 94 -6.63 -13.40 2.81
C PRO A 94 -6.83 -12.54 1.54
N VAL A 95 -5.99 -12.74 0.53
CA VAL A 95 -5.98 -11.95 -0.73
C VAL A 95 -5.86 -12.84 -1.96
N THR A 96 -6.32 -12.35 -3.11
CA THR A 96 -6.23 -13.05 -4.40
C THR A 96 -4.94 -12.70 -5.14
N LYS A 97 -4.31 -11.57 -4.80
CA LYS A 97 -3.16 -11.04 -5.51
C LYS A 97 -2.26 -10.24 -4.57
N ILE A 98 -0.95 -10.48 -4.65
CA ILE A 98 0.11 -9.69 -4.02
C ILE A 98 1.06 -9.20 -5.11
N GLN A 99 1.29 -7.90 -5.18
CA GLN A 99 2.16 -7.26 -6.18
C GLN A 99 3.28 -6.50 -5.47
N PHE A 100 4.53 -6.80 -5.85
CA PHE A 100 5.72 -6.07 -5.46
C PHE A 100 6.08 -5.14 -6.61
N LEU A 101 6.04 -3.83 -6.37
CA LEU A 101 6.31 -2.79 -7.36
C LEU A 101 7.59 -2.04 -6.99
N SER A 102 8.38 -1.73 -8.01
CA SER A 102 9.61 -0.95 -7.94
C SER A 102 9.80 -0.26 -9.29
N ASN A 103 10.95 0.37 -9.51
CA ASN A 103 11.33 0.87 -10.83
C ASN A 103 11.18 -0.24 -11.88
N ALA A 104 10.35 0.01 -12.89
CA ALA A 104 10.10 -0.95 -13.95
C ALA A 104 11.41 -1.37 -14.63
N PRO A 105 11.57 -2.65 -15.03
CA PRO A 105 10.59 -3.75 -14.93
C PRO A 105 10.76 -4.62 -13.67
N ASN A 106 11.34 -4.11 -12.58
CA ASN A 106 11.88 -4.94 -11.50
C ASN A 106 10.87 -5.36 -10.41
N GLY A 107 9.61 -5.58 -10.78
CA GLY A 107 8.55 -6.03 -9.88
C GLY A 107 8.28 -7.54 -9.93
N MET A 108 7.34 -8.00 -9.11
CA MET A 108 6.85 -9.37 -9.11
C MET A 108 5.36 -9.42 -8.75
N GLN A 109 4.62 -10.38 -9.31
CA GLN A 109 3.24 -10.66 -8.92
C GLN A 109 3.11 -12.11 -8.45
N VAL A 110 2.32 -12.30 -7.39
CA VAL A 110 1.88 -13.61 -6.91
C VAL A 110 0.35 -13.62 -6.97
N LEU A 111 -0.22 -14.64 -7.62
CA LEU A 111 -1.65 -14.85 -7.74
C LEU A 111 -2.07 -16.08 -6.92
N ALA A 112 -3.20 -15.97 -6.22
CA ALA A 112 -3.87 -17.10 -5.64
C ALA A 112 -4.27 -18.10 -6.74
N LYS A 113 -4.17 -19.39 -6.46
CA LYS A 113 -4.62 -20.47 -7.36
C LYS A 113 -5.85 -21.14 -6.77
N ASP A 114 -5.62 -22.06 -5.84
CA ASP A 114 -6.68 -22.87 -5.23
C ASP A 114 -7.14 -22.31 -3.87
N ALA A 115 -6.29 -21.53 -3.20
CA ALA A 115 -6.56 -20.92 -1.90
C ALA A 115 -6.06 -19.47 -1.84
N PRO A 116 -6.66 -18.61 -0.99
CA PRO A 116 -6.19 -17.25 -0.78
C PRO A 116 -4.75 -17.20 -0.28
N LEU A 117 -4.01 -16.18 -0.71
CA LEU A 117 -2.69 -15.87 -0.19
C LEU A 117 -2.84 -15.14 1.15
N THR A 118 -1.97 -15.43 2.09
CA THR A 118 -1.84 -14.67 3.36
C THR A 118 -0.42 -14.16 3.58
N MET A 119 0.52 -14.58 2.74
CA MET A 119 1.91 -14.14 2.75
C MET A 119 2.56 -14.31 1.38
N ALA A 120 3.61 -13.54 1.15
CA ALA A 120 4.51 -13.72 0.02
C ALA A 120 5.89 -13.15 0.35
N SER A 121 6.89 -13.56 -0.42
CA SER A 121 8.22 -12.96 -0.37
C SER A 121 8.72 -12.63 -1.77
N PHE A 122 9.57 -11.61 -1.85
CA PHE A 122 10.21 -11.18 -3.08
C PHE A 122 11.69 -10.95 -2.84
N GLU A 123 12.52 -11.70 -3.55
CA GLU A 123 13.97 -11.50 -3.59
C GLU A 123 14.34 -10.77 -4.89
N PRO A 124 14.78 -9.49 -4.81
CA PRO A 124 15.16 -8.76 -6.00
C PRO A 124 16.40 -9.35 -6.67
N LYS A 125 16.31 -9.64 -7.97
CA LYS A 125 17.45 -10.15 -8.77
C LYS A 125 18.54 -9.10 -9.04
N LYS A 126 18.25 -7.83 -8.75
CA LYS A 126 19.13 -6.67 -8.95
C LYS A 126 18.93 -5.72 -7.79
N LYS A 127 19.90 -4.83 -7.57
CA LYS A 127 19.79 -3.77 -6.55
C LYS A 127 18.60 -2.87 -6.87
N LEU A 128 17.63 -2.81 -5.95
CA LEU A 128 16.52 -1.86 -5.98
C LEU A 128 16.79 -0.70 -5.04
N THR A 129 16.22 0.46 -5.33
CA THR A 129 16.24 1.63 -4.42
C THR A 129 15.05 1.59 -3.47
N TYR A 130 13.92 1.10 -3.93
CA TYR A 130 12.71 0.92 -3.14
C TYR A 130 11.89 -0.27 -3.64
N VAL A 131 10.97 -0.71 -2.81
CA VAL A 131 9.87 -1.61 -3.17
C VAL A 131 8.62 -1.14 -2.44
N ARG A 132 7.46 -1.24 -3.07
CA ARG A 132 6.16 -1.10 -2.41
C ARG A 132 5.30 -2.31 -2.74
N VAL A 133 4.31 -2.55 -1.92
CA VAL A 133 3.44 -3.72 -2.04
C VAL A 133 2.00 -3.26 -2.20
N GLU A 134 1.30 -3.85 -3.17
CA GLU A 134 -0.16 -3.80 -3.27
C GLU A 134 -0.73 -5.19 -3.02
N ILE A 135 -1.78 -5.27 -2.23
CA ILE A 135 -2.54 -6.51 -2.02
C ILE A 135 -4.00 -6.29 -2.44
N THR A 136 -4.60 -7.29 -3.08
CA THR A 136 -5.99 -7.23 -3.55
C THR A 136 -6.80 -8.41 -3.03
N ASP A 137 -7.92 -8.15 -2.37
CA ASP A 137 -8.79 -9.21 -1.83
C ASP A 137 -9.70 -9.84 -2.90
N ALA A 138 -10.60 -10.73 -2.49
CA ALA A 138 -11.55 -11.40 -3.39
C ALA A 138 -12.67 -10.47 -3.90
N ASN A 139 -12.91 -9.34 -3.24
CA ASN A 139 -13.89 -8.33 -3.62
C ASN A 139 -13.28 -7.23 -4.50
N GLY A 140 -12.00 -7.35 -4.87
CA GLY A 140 -11.27 -6.35 -5.64
C GLY A 140 -10.84 -5.13 -4.81
N LYS A 141 -10.97 -5.16 -3.49
CA LYS A 141 -10.45 -4.10 -2.61
C LYS A 141 -8.95 -4.19 -2.53
N VAL A 142 -8.30 -3.04 -2.44
CA VAL A 142 -6.84 -2.91 -2.49
C VAL A 142 -6.30 -2.24 -1.22
N ALA A 143 -5.12 -2.66 -0.80
CA ALA A 143 -4.30 -1.95 0.17
C ALA A 143 -2.90 -1.70 -0.39
N TRP A 144 -2.31 -0.57 0.00
CA TRP A 144 -1.01 -0.08 -0.45
C TRP A 144 -0.09 0.09 0.75
N SER A 145 1.02 -0.65 0.76
CA SER A 145 2.10 -0.44 1.72
C SER A 145 2.79 0.90 1.43
N PRO A 146 3.54 1.48 2.38
CA PRO A 146 4.51 2.53 2.07
C PRO A 146 5.61 1.96 1.16
N ALA A 147 6.39 2.84 0.53
CA ALA A 147 7.63 2.43 -0.10
C ALA A 147 8.67 2.08 0.98
N LEU A 148 9.19 0.86 0.92
CA LEU A 148 10.33 0.41 1.71
C LEU A 148 11.60 0.64 0.90
N TYR A 149 12.66 1.11 1.55
CA TYR A 149 13.93 1.46 0.90
C TYR A 149 15.04 0.49 1.33
N PHE A 150 15.96 0.19 0.40
CA PHE A 150 17.14 -0.66 0.61
C PHE A 150 18.37 0.16 0.99
#